data_AF-A0A1V5ZMI8-F1
#
_entry.id   AF-A0A1V5ZMI8-F1
#
_cell.length_a   1.000
_cell.length_b   1.000
_cell.length_c   1.000
_cell.angle_alpha   90.00
_cell.angle_beta   90.00
_cell.angle_gamma   90.00
#
_symmetry.space_group_name_H-M   'P 1'
#
loop_
_entity.id
_entity.type
_entity.pdbx_description
1 polymer ?
#
loop_
_entity_poly.entity_id
_entity_poly.type
_entity_poly.pdbx_seq_one_letter_code
_entity_poly.pdbx_strand_id
1 'polypeptide(L)'
;MGFDTFGLATEQFAIANKIKPQIAAEQNIVTYKKQLEMFGCTYDWDREVNTADPNYFKWTQKVFLDLYNSYFDEKTQSAKPITDLESKVENGQLNIPV
;
A
#
# COMPACT_ATOMS: atom_id res chain seq x y z
N MET A 1 1.15 -11.95 12.37
CA MET A 1 -0.19 -11.77 11.76
C MET A 1 -0.32 -10.31 11.32
N GLY A 2 -1.42 -9.87 10.71
CA GLY A 2 -1.57 -8.46 10.36
C GLY A 2 -3.01 -8.06 10.04
N PHE A 3 -3.22 -6.76 9.96
CA PHE A 3 -4.53 -6.14 9.80
C PHE A 3 -4.51 -5.21 8.61
N ASP A 4 -5.43 -5.45 7.67
CA ASP A 4 -5.73 -4.52 6.60
C ASP A 4 -6.77 -3.52 7.09
N THR A 5 -6.33 -2.31 7.44
CA THR A 5 -7.20 -1.30 8.04
C THR A 5 -7.41 -0.09 7.14
N PHE A 6 -6.74 0.00 5.99
CA PHE A 6 -7.04 1.02 4.99
C PHE A 6 -8.27 0.64 4.15
N GLY A 7 -8.76 1.61 3.40
CA GLY A 7 -9.76 1.39 2.37
C GLY A 7 -11.22 1.41 2.86
N LEU A 8 -12.10 1.12 1.90
CA LEU A 8 -13.53 1.39 2.02
C LEU A 8 -14.20 0.61 3.16
N ALA A 9 -13.75 -0.60 3.44
CA ALA A 9 -14.37 -1.44 4.49
C ALA A 9 -14.26 -0.77 5.87
N THR A 10 -13.07 -0.30 6.25
CA THR A 10 -12.87 0.40 7.53
C THR A 10 -13.61 1.73 7.56
N GLU A 11 -13.61 2.48 6.46
CA GLU A 11 -14.32 3.76 6.37
C GLU A 11 -15.83 3.59 6.52
N GLN A 12 -16.44 2.64 5.82
CA GLN A 12 -17.87 2.38 5.90
C GLN A 12 -18.29 1.90 7.29
N PHE A 13 -17.47 1.04 7.92
CA PHE A 13 -17.71 0.63 9.31
C PHE A 13 -17.66 1.84 10.26
N ALA A 14 -16.69 2.74 10.08
CA ALA A 14 -16.56 3.93 10.90
C ALA A 14 -17.74 4.90 10.71
N ILE A 15 -18.21 5.09 9.48
CA ILE A 15 -19.40 5.89 9.15
C ILE A 15 -20.64 5.31 9.84
N ALA A 16 -20.87 4.01 9.70
CA ALA A 16 -22.03 3.33 10.27
C ALA A 16 -22.07 3.45 11.81
N ASN A 17 -20.91 3.40 12.45
CA ASN A 17 -20.76 3.48 13.91
C ASN A 17 -20.53 4.92 14.42
N LYS A 18 -20.48 5.92 13.53
CA LYS A 18 -20.23 7.34 13.84
C LYS A 18 -18.95 7.57 14.66
N ILE A 19 -17.89 6.83 14.33
CA ILE A 19 -16.56 6.94 14.95
C ILE A 19 -15.51 7.30 13.91
N LYS A 20 -14.35 7.79 14.35
CA LYS A 20 -13.22 8.05 13.43
C LYS A 20 -12.65 6.73 12.92
N PRO A 21 -12.26 6.61 11.62
CA PRO A 21 -11.71 5.36 11.07
C PRO A 21 -10.50 4.81 11.82
N GLN A 22 -9.62 5.69 12.30
CA GLN A 22 -8.47 5.28 13.11
C GLN A 22 -8.89 4.60 14.42
N ILE A 23 -9.86 5.18 15.13
CA ILE A 23 -10.39 4.61 16.38
C ILE A 23 -11.08 3.27 16.10
N ALA A 24 -11.84 3.19 15.01
CA ALA A 24 -12.49 1.95 14.59
C ALA A 24 -11.48 0.83 14.32
N ALA A 25 -10.40 1.14 13.60
CA ALA A 25 -9.33 0.20 13.32
C ALA A 25 -8.66 -0.31 14.61
N GLU A 26 -8.26 0.61 15.50
CA GLU A 26 -7.61 0.26 16.77
C GLU A 26 -8.49 -0.66 17.64
N GLN A 27 -9.78 -0.33 17.77
CA GLN A 27 -10.73 -1.14 18.55
C GLN A 27 -10.98 -2.52 17.93
N ASN A 28 -11.11 -2.58 16.60
CA ASN A 28 -11.34 -3.83 15.89
C ASN A 28 -10.11 -4.73 15.97
N ILE A 29 -8.89 -4.20 15.83
CA ILE A 29 -7.63 -4.95 15.99
C ILE A 29 -7.59 -5.66 17.35
N VAL A 30 -7.85 -4.95 18.45
CA VAL A 30 -7.85 -5.53 19.80
C VAL A 30 -8.87 -6.66 19.91
N THR A 31 -10.06 -6.47 19.34
CA THR A 31 -11.13 -7.47 19.34
C THR A 31 -10.73 -8.72 18.55
N TYR A 32 -10.18 -8.55 17.34
CA TYR A 32 -9.75 -9.66 16.51
C TYR A 32 -8.58 -10.44 17.12
N LYS A 33 -7.60 -9.77 17.75
CA LYS A 33 -6.52 -10.46 18.46
C LYS A 33 -7.07 -11.40 19.53
N LYS A 34 -7.96 -10.88 20.39
CA LYS A 34 -8.60 -11.67 21.44
C LYS A 34 -9.37 -12.86 20.86
N GLN A 35 -10.10 -12.65 19.76
CA GLN A 35 -10.83 -13.73 19.10
C GLN A 35 -9.89 -14.81 18.53
N LEU A 36 -8.80 -14.43 17.88
CA LEU A 36 -7.80 -15.35 17.34
C LEU A 36 -7.12 -16.15 18.46
N GLU A 37 -6.77 -15.51 19.57
CA GLU A 37 -6.23 -16.18 20.76
C GLU A 37 -7.22 -17.17 21.36
N MET A 38 -8.51 -16.82 21.41
CA MET A 38 -9.58 -17.73 21.88
C MET A 38 -9.73 -18.97 21.00
N PHE A 39 -9.46 -18.86 19.69
CA PHE A 39 -9.42 -20.01 18.78
C PHE A 39 -8.13 -20.84 18.88
N GLY A 40 -7.21 -20.47 19.77
CA GLY A 40 -5.92 -21.14 19.93
C GLY A 40 -4.93 -20.81 18.81
N CYS A 41 -5.18 -19.75 18.02
CA CYS A 41 -4.23 -19.31 17.02
C CYS A 41 -3.06 -18.60 17.72
N THR A 42 -1.91 -19.27 17.75
CA THR A 42 -0.67 -18.71 18.30
C THR A 42 0.13 -18.03 17.19
N TYR A 43 0.10 -16.71 17.15
CA TYR A 43 0.90 -15.91 16.22
C TYR A 43 2.05 -15.21 16.95
N ASP A 44 3.13 -14.98 16.21
CA ASP A 44 4.17 -14.03 16.61
C ASP A 44 3.61 -12.61 16.44
N TRP A 45 3.16 -12.01 17.55
CA TRP A 45 2.62 -10.65 17.60
C TRP A 45 3.72 -9.58 17.52
N ASP A 46 5.00 -9.93 17.73
CA ASP A 46 6.12 -8.99 17.53
C ASP A 46 6.32 -8.66 16.05
N ARG A 47 5.81 -9.52 15.15
CA ARG A 47 5.80 -9.33 13.69
C ARG A 47 4.44 -8.88 13.16
N GLU A 48 3.65 -8.24 14.00
CA GLU A 48 2.38 -7.68 13.58
C GLU A 48 2.53 -6.50 12.64
N VAL A 49 1.65 -6.44 11.64
CA VAL A 49 1.60 -5.34 10.67
C VAL A 49 0.19 -4.75 10.62
N ASN A 50 0.12 -3.43 10.54
CA ASN A 50 -1.10 -2.68 10.25
C ASN A 50 -0.89 -1.85 8.98
N THR A 51 -1.73 -2.02 7.96
CA THR A 51 -1.57 -1.32 6.67
C THR A 51 -1.71 0.20 6.76
N ALA A 52 -2.41 0.73 7.77
CA ALA A 52 -2.55 2.16 8.01
C ALA A 52 -1.51 2.78 8.97
N ASP A 53 -0.56 1.99 9.50
CA ASP A 53 0.55 2.53 10.31
C ASP A 53 1.51 3.34 9.42
N PRO A 54 1.85 4.59 9.76
CA PRO A 54 2.89 5.37 9.06
C PRO A 54 4.22 4.64 8.90
N ASN A 55 4.61 3.82 9.87
CA ASN A 55 5.83 3.01 9.79
C ASN A 55 5.75 1.91 8.74
N TYR A 56 4.54 1.52 8.34
CA TYR A 56 4.29 0.55 7.29
C TYR A 56 4.04 1.22 5.93
N PHE A 57 3.05 2.11 5.82
CA PHE A 57 2.66 2.68 4.52
C PHE A 57 3.72 3.59 3.90
N LYS A 58 4.74 4.03 4.66
CA LYS A 58 5.93 4.70 4.08
C LYS A 58 6.59 3.86 2.99
N TRP A 59 6.53 2.53 3.10
CA TRP A 59 7.05 1.62 2.08
C TRP A 59 6.15 1.59 0.85
N THR A 60 4.83 1.62 1.03
CA THR A 60 3.86 1.78 -0.06
C THR A 60 4.10 3.08 -0.82
N GLN A 61 4.32 4.19 -0.11
CA GLN A 61 4.67 5.48 -0.71
C GLN A 61 6.00 5.42 -1.48
N LYS A 62 7.02 4.75 -0.92
CA LYS A 62 8.30 4.56 -1.62
C LYS A 62 8.12 3.78 -2.92
N VAL A 63 7.41 2.65 -2.88
CA VAL A 63 7.14 1.84 -4.08
C VAL A 63 6.37 2.64 -5.13
N PHE A 64 5.41 3.46 -4.71
CA PHE A 64 4.71 4.37 -5.63
C PHE A 64 5.67 5.33 -6.32
N LEU A 65 6.61 5.94 -5.60
CA LEU A 65 7.61 6.83 -6.18
C LEU A 65 8.56 6.09 -7.12
N ASP A 66 8.99 4.88 -6.78
CA ASP A 66 9.84 4.06 -7.64
C ASP A 66 9.12 3.73 -8.97
N LEU A 67 7.83 3.41 -8.91
CA LEU A 67 7.00 3.17 -10.09
C LEU A 67 6.73 4.44 -10.89
N TYR A 68 6.40 5.55 -10.23
CA TYR A 68 6.11 6.83 -10.88
C TYR A 68 7.32 7.38 -11.65
N ASN A 69 8.53 7.18 -11.11
CA ASN A 69 9.77 7.58 -11.76
C ASN A 69 10.32 6.53 -12.75
N SER A 70 9.49 5.55 -13.13
CA SER A 70 9.84 4.50 -14.07
C SER A 70 8.83 4.37 -15.20
N TYR A 71 9.24 3.76 -16.30
CA TYR A 71 8.36 3.33 -17.38
C TYR A 71 8.67 1.89 -17.77
N PHE A 72 7.72 1.21 -18.42
CA PHE A 72 7.93 -0.13 -18.93
C PHE A 72 8.54 -0.08 -20.34
N ASP A 73 9.75 -0.63 -20.50
CA ASP A 73 10.40 -0.74 -21.82
C ASP A 73 10.08 -2.10 -22.45
N GLU A 74 9.23 -2.07 -23.49
CA GLU A 74 8.80 -3.27 -24.23
C GLU A 74 9.95 -4.07 -24.84
N LYS A 75 11.06 -3.44 -25.23
CA LYS A 75 12.19 -4.16 -25.87
C LYS A 75 12.94 -5.01 -24.86
N THR A 76 13.05 -4.53 -23.63
CA THR A 76 13.76 -5.24 -22.54
C THR A 76 12.82 -5.98 -21.60
N GLN A 77 11.50 -5.81 -21.76
CA GLN A 77 10.46 -6.38 -20.90
C GLN A 77 10.71 -6.06 -19.41
N SER A 78 11.16 -4.83 -19.12
CA SER A 78 11.56 -4.43 -17.77
C SER A 78 11.28 -2.95 -17.50
N ALA A 79 11.20 -2.58 -16.22
CA ALA A 79 11.08 -1.19 -15.81
C ALA A 79 12.43 -0.47 -15.96
N LYS A 80 12.39 0.74 -16.54
CA LYS A 80 13.55 1.63 -16.68
C LYS A 80 13.24 3.01 -16.11
N PRO A 81 14.27 3.78 -15.70
CA PRO A 81 14.07 5.15 -15.22
C PRO A 81 13.41 6.03 -16.29
N ILE A 82 12.47 6.88 -15.88
CA ILE A 82 11.75 7.77 -16.79
C ILE A 82 12.68 8.72 -17.57
N THR A 83 13.83 9.07 -17.00
CA THR A 83 14.86 9.92 -17.64
C THR A 83 15.42 9.33 -18.95
N ASP A 84 15.45 8.01 -19.07
CA ASP A 84 15.83 7.34 -20.33
C ASP A 84 14.76 7.55 -21.41
N LEU A 85 13.48 7.58 -21.03
CA LEU A 85 12.38 7.88 -21.95
C LEU A 85 12.40 9.34 -22.39
N GLU A 86 12.58 10.27 -21.46
CA GLU A 86 12.73 11.71 -21.73
C GLU A 86 13.84 11.97 -22.75
N SER A 87 15.02 11.36 -22.52
CA SER A 87 16.16 11.47 -23.42
C SER A 87 15.85 10.92 -24.83
N LYS A 88 15.09 9.83 -24.94
CA LYS A 88 14.70 9.26 -26.25
C LYS A 88 13.74 10.17 -27.01
N VAL A 89 12.85 10.87 -26.32
CA VAL A 89 11.92 11.84 -26.92
C VAL A 89 12.70 13.05 -27.42
N GLU A 90 13.60 13.62 -26.61
CA GLU A 90 14.43 14.77 -26.97
C GLU A 90 15.32 14.50 -28.19
N ASN A 91 15.90 13.30 -28.26
CA ASN A 91 16.75 12.88 -29.38
C ASN A 91 15.97 12.44 -30.63
N GLY A 92 14.63 12.57 -30.64
CA GLY A 92 13.77 12.18 -31.77
C GLY A 92 13.72 10.67 -32.04
N GLN A 93 14.14 9.84 -31.07
CA GLN A 93 14.13 8.39 -31.18
C GLN A 93 12.75 7.78 -30.88
N LEU A 94 11.87 8.57 -30.25
CA LEU A 94 10.46 8.26 -30.02
C LEU A 94 9.61 9.41 -30.53
N ASN A 95 8.88 9.15 -31.61
CA ASN A 95 7.93 10.12 -32.17
C ASN A 95 6.58 9.90 -31.46
N ILE A 96 6.27 10.74 -30.49
CA ILE A 96 5.00 10.68 -29.78
C ILE A 96 3.97 11.41 -30.66
N PRO A 97 2.91 10.74 -31.14
CA PRO A 97 1.81 11.45 -31.79
C PRO A 97 1.18 12.40 -30.77
N VAL A 98 1.18 13.69 -31.10
CA VAL A 98 0.50 14.74 -30.33
C VAL A 98 -1.01 14.59 -30.47
#